data_AF-A0A2V5V7A9-F1
#
_entry.id   AF-A0A2V5V7A9-F1
#
_cell.length_a   1.000
_cell.length_b   1.000
_cell.length_c   1.000
_cell.angle_alpha   90.00
_cell.angle_beta   90.00
_cell.angle_gamma   90.00
#
_symmetry.space_group_name_H-M   'P 1'
#
loop_
_entity.id
_entity.type
_entity.pdbx_description
1 polymer ?
#
loop_
_entity_poly.entity_id
_entity_poly.type
_entity_poly.pdbx_seq_one_letter_code
_entity_poly.pdbx_strand_id
1 'polypeptide(L)'
;MEPFHCDIYLDAEKAPGGYLWLFPKSEDKVNIGLGIQQKRSPKPLSALLKDWLAADDRFKDIQPLSDDSNLTGSWQVSVRHQNDCLVANGYMICGDAAWFPNPISAGGIGPGLIGGVMAGETAVQAIEANDFSEKQLWQYNLDFVNHYGNKTAGLEVFRMYLQTLNNDQINYGMRHFLSSDEATEISLGEMPHLSAGKKIVKLFRGLGSYNAFSGLVFTMARMRALNELYQNYPKEPAQFDAWKANVDSILAQGRAR
;
A
#
# COMPACT_ATOMS: atom_id res chain seq x y z
N MET A 1 16.58 16.05 15.06
CA MET A 1 16.15 15.05 14.05
C MET A 1 17.32 14.87 13.11
N GLU A 2 17.63 13.63 12.71
CA GLU A 2 18.63 13.39 11.66
C GLU A 2 18.04 13.91 10.34
N PRO A 3 18.64 14.91 9.68
CA PRO A 3 18.01 15.65 8.57
C PRO A 3 17.79 14.82 7.30
N PHE A 4 18.21 13.55 7.28
CA PHE A 4 18.16 12.66 6.11
C PHE A 4 17.37 11.37 6.36
N HIS A 5 16.60 11.27 7.45
CA HIS A 5 15.81 10.08 7.75
C HIS A 5 14.31 10.42 7.85
N CYS A 6 13.50 9.66 7.11
CA CYS A 6 12.04 9.69 7.19
C CYS A 6 11.56 8.71 8.26
N ASP A 7 10.92 9.21 9.32
CA ASP A 7 10.36 8.35 10.35
C ASP A 7 8.90 8.00 10.03
N ILE A 8 8.56 6.72 10.20
CA ILE A 8 7.19 6.22 10.18
C ILE A 8 6.89 5.59 11.55
N TYR A 9 5.78 6.01 12.17
CA TYR A 9 5.31 5.51 13.45
C TYR A 9 4.04 4.68 13.24
N LEU A 10 4.11 3.40 13.61
CA LEU A 10 2.96 2.50 13.61
C LEU A 10 2.29 2.55 14.98
N ASP A 11 1.11 3.15 15.06
CA ASP A 11 0.34 3.26 16.28
C ASP A 11 -1.15 3.16 15.95
N ALA A 12 -1.76 2.01 16.25
CA ALA A 12 -3.14 1.70 15.96
C ALA A 12 -4.15 2.53 16.79
N GLU A 13 -3.70 3.22 17.84
CA GLU A 13 -4.54 4.10 18.65
C GLU A 13 -4.48 5.54 18.13
N LYS A 14 -3.28 6.04 17.79
CA LYS A 14 -3.08 7.41 17.30
C LYS A 14 -3.40 7.58 15.81
N ALA A 15 -3.13 6.57 15.00
CA ALA A 15 -3.40 6.54 13.56
C ALA A 15 -4.09 5.22 13.16
N PRO A 16 -5.35 5.01 13.58
CA PRO A 16 -6.01 3.72 13.44
C PRO A 16 -6.15 3.30 11.98
N GLY A 17 -5.55 2.16 11.65
CA GLY A 17 -5.53 1.59 10.30
C GLY A 17 -4.60 2.31 9.31
N GLY A 18 -3.76 3.23 9.78
CA GLY A 18 -2.70 3.87 8.99
C GLY A 18 -1.43 4.03 9.82
N TYR A 19 -0.78 5.19 9.70
CA TYR A 19 0.48 5.49 10.37
C TYR A 19 0.69 7.00 10.50
N LEU A 20 1.66 7.40 11.33
CA LEU A 20 2.12 8.78 11.46
C LEU A 20 3.50 8.91 10.81
N TRP A 21 3.84 10.10 10.34
CA TRP A 21 5.14 10.33 9.69
C TRP A 21 5.80 11.64 10.12
N LEU A 22 7.13 11.64 10.09
CA LEU A 22 7.98 12.82 10.16
C LEU A 22 8.98 12.74 9.01
N PHE A 23 8.81 13.57 7.99
CA PHE A 23 9.69 13.64 6.82
C PHE A 23 10.42 14.98 6.81
N PRO A 24 11.69 15.02 7.28
CA PRO A 24 12.51 16.23 7.23
C PRO A 24 12.62 16.78 5.80
N LYS A 25 12.48 18.10 5.65
CA LYS A 25 12.70 18.82 4.38
C LYS A 25 13.99 19.64 4.41
N SER A 26 14.37 20.15 5.57
CA SER A 26 15.63 20.86 5.87
C SER A 26 15.93 20.77 7.36
N GLU A 27 17.00 21.41 7.82
CA GLU A 27 17.38 21.45 9.25
C GLU A 27 16.29 22.04 10.16
N ASP A 28 15.48 22.96 9.62
CA ASP A 28 14.46 23.73 10.32
C ASP A 28 13.03 23.47 9.81
N LYS A 29 12.84 22.54 8.86
CA LYS A 29 11.52 22.22 8.27
C LYS A 29 11.27 20.72 8.22
N VAL A 30 10.04 20.34 8.56
CA VAL A 30 9.58 18.94 8.55
C VAL A 30 8.15 18.86 8.03
N ASN A 31 7.87 17.86 7.20
CA ASN A 31 6.50 17.46 6.87
C ASN A 31 6.03 16.45 7.91
N ILE A 32 4.98 16.80 8.65
CA ILE A 32 4.40 15.96 9.69
C ILE A 32 2.94 15.70 9.36
N GLY A 33 2.52 14.45 9.55
CA GLY A 33 1.11 14.13 9.47
C GLY A 33 0.79 12.71 9.88
N LEU A 34 -0.46 12.33 9.63
CA LEU A 34 -0.97 10.98 9.85
C LEU A 34 -2.03 10.63 8.82
N GLY A 35 -2.15 9.33 8.55
CA GLY A 35 -3.24 8.74 7.77
C GLY A 35 -4.01 7.74 8.63
N ILE A 36 -5.33 7.66 8.42
CA ILE A 36 -6.18 6.65 9.07
C ILE A 36 -7.02 5.93 8.01
N GLN A 37 -7.43 4.70 8.32
CA GLN A 37 -8.48 4.07 7.53
C GLN A 37 -9.79 4.83 7.77
N GLN A 38 -10.51 5.15 6.68
CA GLN A 38 -11.80 5.85 6.77
C GLN A 38 -12.73 5.17 7.79
N LYS A 39 -13.47 5.99 8.54
CA LYS A 39 -14.45 5.57 9.56
C LYS A 39 -13.87 4.89 10.81
N ARG A 40 -12.53 4.81 10.99
CA ARG A 40 -11.94 4.28 12.22
C ARG A 40 -11.83 5.25 13.38
N SER A 41 -12.01 6.55 13.14
CA SER A 41 -12.05 7.56 14.18
C SER A 41 -13.17 8.56 13.89
N PRO A 42 -13.94 8.98 14.90
CA PRO A 42 -14.87 10.09 14.77
C PRO A 42 -14.16 11.45 14.83
N LYS A 43 -12.89 11.49 15.28
CA LYS A 43 -12.10 12.73 15.33
C LYS A 43 -11.62 13.12 13.93
N PRO A 44 -11.63 14.43 13.60
CA PRO A 44 -10.99 14.89 12.37
C PRO A 44 -9.47 14.68 12.44
N LEU A 45 -8.82 14.51 11.28
CA LEU A 45 -7.37 14.28 11.19
C LEU A 45 -6.55 15.38 11.87
N SER A 46 -7.01 16.64 11.76
CA SER A 46 -6.36 17.78 12.41
C SER A 46 -6.36 17.68 13.94
N ALA A 47 -7.41 17.13 14.54
CA ALA A 47 -7.46 16.90 15.98
C ALA A 47 -6.53 15.76 16.40
N LEU A 48 -6.50 14.65 15.65
CA LEU A 48 -5.57 13.56 15.91
C LEU A 48 -4.10 14.02 15.82
N LEU A 49 -3.79 14.84 14.82
CA LEU A 49 -2.45 15.39 14.64
C LEU A 49 -2.08 16.31 15.81
N LYS A 50 -3.01 17.19 16.23
CA LYS A 50 -2.80 18.06 17.39
C LYS A 50 -2.57 17.26 18.68
N ASP A 51 -3.39 16.23 18.91
CA ASP A 51 -3.25 15.35 20.08
C ASP A 51 -1.89 14.64 20.09
N TRP A 52 -1.42 14.18 18.92
CA TRP A 52 -0.10 13.55 18.80
C TRP A 52 1.05 14.53 19.07
N LEU A 53 1.01 15.72 18.46
CA LEU A 53 2.05 16.75 18.66
C LEU A 53 2.11 17.23 20.12
N ALA A 54 0.97 17.37 20.78
CA ALA A 54 0.90 17.79 22.18
C ALA A 54 1.43 16.74 23.17
N ALA A 55 1.56 15.48 22.74
CA ALA A 55 2.06 14.39 23.58
C ALA A 55 3.59 14.27 23.58
N ASP A 56 4.31 15.12 22.84
CA ASP A 56 5.75 15.03 22.66
C ASP A 56 6.41 16.41 22.71
N ASP A 57 7.26 16.62 23.72
CA ASP A 57 7.94 17.90 23.98
C ASP A 57 8.83 18.38 22.83
N ARG A 58 9.22 17.48 21.90
CA ARG A 58 9.98 17.86 20.69
C ARG A 58 9.20 18.84 19.80
N PHE A 59 7.87 18.84 19.87
CA PHE A 59 7.00 19.65 19.02
C PHE A 59 6.42 20.88 19.71
N LYS A 60 6.77 21.16 20.96
CA LYS A 60 6.18 22.27 21.74
C LYS A 60 6.32 23.65 21.06
N ASP A 61 7.41 23.85 20.31
CA ASP A 61 7.74 25.11 19.64
C ASP A 61 7.45 25.06 18.13
N ILE A 62 6.85 23.97 17.62
CA ILE A 62 6.59 23.81 16.18
C ILE A 62 5.60 24.86 15.67
N GLN A 63 5.91 25.48 14.54
CA GLN A 63 5.05 26.47 13.90
C GLN A 63 4.58 25.96 12.53
N PRO A 64 3.26 25.97 12.23
CA PRO A 64 2.78 25.71 10.88
C PRO A 64 3.35 26.74 9.90
N LEU A 65 3.91 26.27 8.79
CA LEU A 65 4.36 27.13 7.71
C LEU A 65 3.20 27.39 6.74
N SER A 66 3.18 28.58 6.15
CA SER A 66 2.14 29.01 5.18
C SER A 66 2.77 29.69 3.96
N ASP A 67 3.89 29.15 3.48
CA ASP A 67 4.47 29.52 2.19
C ASP A 67 3.81 28.74 1.04
N ASP A 68 3.98 29.20 -0.21
CA ASP A 68 3.31 28.71 -1.43
C ASP A 68 3.49 27.20 -1.70
N SER A 69 4.39 26.53 -0.98
CA SER A 69 4.74 25.12 -1.17
C SER A 69 4.44 24.21 0.04
N ASN A 70 3.91 24.77 1.13
CA ASN A 70 3.73 24.06 2.40
C ASN A 70 2.32 24.25 2.98
N LEU A 71 1.29 24.15 2.13
CA LEU A 71 -0.10 24.21 2.58
C LEU A 71 -0.45 23.01 3.46
N THR A 72 -1.13 23.28 4.58
CA THR A 72 -1.76 22.25 5.40
C THR A 72 -3.04 21.75 4.72
N GLY A 73 -3.21 20.44 4.65
CA GLY A 73 -4.43 19.87 4.09
C GLY A 73 -4.52 18.36 4.31
N SER A 74 -5.64 17.79 3.88
CA SER A 74 -5.88 16.35 3.92
C SER A 74 -6.58 15.92 2.65
N TRP A 75 -6.07 14.87 2.03
CA TRP A 75 -6.64 14.27 0.82
C TRP A 75 -6.89 12.78 1.05
N GLN A 76 -7.74 12.20 0.21
CA GLN A 76 -7.98 10.76 0.20
C GLN A 76 -6.92 10.08 -0.64
N VAL A 77 -6.40 8.95 -0.15
CA VAL A 77 -5.47 8.10 -0.89
C VAL A 77 -6.07 6.71 -1.00
N SER A 78 -6.06 6.15 -2.20
CA SER A 78 -6.50 4.77 -2.45
C SER A 78 -5.42 3.80 -1.96
N VAL A 79 -5.75 2.93 -1.01
CA VAL A 79 -4.81 1.92 -0.45
C VAL A 79 -5.31 0.51 -0.77
N ARG A 80 -5.36 0.20 -2.05
CA ARG A 80 -5.84 -1.07 -2.63
C ARG A 80 -5.03 -1.37 -3.90
N HIS A 81 -5.18 -2.55 -4.49
CA HIS A 81 -4.58 -2.81 -5.81
C HIS A 81 -5.08 -1.81 -6.86
N GLN A 82 -4.27 -1.59 -7.90
CA GLN A 82 -4.65 -0.79 -9.06
C GLN A 82 -5.97 -1.30 -9.64
N ASN A 83 -6.67 -0.45 -10.40
CA ASN A 83 -7.83 -0.91 -11.15
C ASN A 83 -7.43 -2.12 -12.02
N ASP A 84 -8.25 -3.18 -11.96
CA ASP A 84 -7.94 -4.45 -12.59
C ASP A 84 -7.75 -4.31 -14.10
N CYS A 85 -8.50 -3.41 -14.75
CA CYS A 85 -8.29 -3.02 -16.13
C CYS A 85 -8.10 -1.50 -16.22
N LEU A 86 -7.03 -1.08 -16.89
CA LEU A 86 -6.62 0.31 -17.06
C LEU A 86 -7.10 0.93 -18.38
N VAL A 87 -7.78 0.17 -19.22
CA VAL A 87 -8.14 0.57 -20.59
C VAL A 87 -9.58 0.21 -20.94
N ALA A 88 -10.12 0.91 -21.93
CA ALA A 88 -11.31 0.56 -22.69
C ALA A 88 -11.18 1.16 -24.09
N ASN A 89 -12.17 0.97 -24.98
CA ASN A 89 -12.13 1.58 -26.33
C ASN A 89 -11.94 3.10 -26.26
N GLY A 90 -10.81 3.58 -26.75
CA GLY A 90 -10.42 4.99 -26.76
C GLY A 90 -10.15 5.60 -25.38
N TYR A 91 -9.95 4.78 -24.34
CA TYR A 91 -9.81 5.24 -22.96
C TYR A 91 -8.64 4.55 -22.24
N MET A 92 -7.87 5.33 -21.49
CA MET A 92 -6.84 4.86 -20.57
C MET A 92 -6.93 5.63 -19.24
N ILE A 93 -6.64 4.97 -18.13
CA ILE A 93 -6.62 5.58 -16.78
C ILE A 93 -5.24 5.41 -16.13
N CYS A 94 -4.81 6.40 -15.36
CA CYS A 94 -3.52 6.36 -14.65
C CYS A 94 -3.56 7.12 -13.31
N GLY A 95 -2.49 6.98 -12.52
CA GLY A 95 -2.30 7.68 -11.26
C GLY A 95 -3.34 7.30 -10.19
N ASP A 96 -3.70 8.27 -9.35
CA ASP A 96 -4.68 8.06 -8.28
C ASP A 96 -6.07 7.67 -8.81
N ALA A 97 -6.43 8.14 -10.01
CA ALA A 97 -7.67 7.74 -10.67
C ALA A 97 -7.71 6.22 -10.95
N ALA A 98 -6.54 5.62 -11.18
CA ALA A 98 -6.36 4.19 -11.40
C ALA A 98 -5.96 3.41 -10.13
N TRP A 99 -5.97 4.04 -8.96
CA TRP A 99 -5.57 3.45 -7.67
C TRP A 99 -4.12 2.96 -7.62
N PHE A 100 -3.19 3.69 -8.24
CA PHE A 100 -1.77 3.33 -8.24
C PHE A 100 -0.99 3.42 -6.92
N PRO A 101 -1.42 4.17 -5.87
CA PRO A 101 -0.64 4.20 -4.64
C PRO A 101 -0.40 2.81 -4.04
N ASN A 102 0.80 2.59 -3.52
CA ASN A 102 1.17 1.34 -2.87
C ASN A 102 0.19 1.03 -1.71
N PRO A 103 -0.39 -0.17 -1.62
CA PRO A 103 -1.37 -0.48 -0.57
C PRO A 103 -0.82 -0.41 0.86
N ILE A 104 0.49 -0.62 1.08
CA ILE A 104 1.10 -0.57 2.41
C ILE A 104 1.58 0.85 2.73
N SER A 105 2.40 1.44 1.86
CA SER A 105 3.02 2.74 2.13
C SER A 105 2.15 3.93 1.74
N ALA A 106 1.08 3.74 0.97
CA ALA A 106 0.30 4.81 0.35
C ALA A 106 1.10 5.74 -0.59
N GLY A 107 2.33 5.37 -0.94
CA GLY A 107 3.16 6.13 -1.88
C GLY A 107 2.64 6.00 -3.32
N GLY A 108 2.15 7.10 -3.90
CA GLY A 108 1.55 7.13 -5.24
C GLY A 108 2.33 7.89 -6.31
N ILE A 109 3.29 8.75 -5.95
CA ILE A 109 4.03 9.57 -6.92
C ILE A 109 4.81 8.69 -7.90
N GLY A 110 5.64 7.77 -7.39
CA GLY A 110 6.43 6.86 -8.22
C GLY A 110 5.56 6.01 -9.16
N PRO A 111 4.58 5.26 -8.64
CA PRO A 111 3.65 4.47 -9.46
C PRO A 111 2.85 5.32 -10.46
N GLY A 112 2.46 6.53 -10.07
CA GLY A 112 1.80 7.52 -10.92
C GLY A 112 2.65 7.91 -12.13
N LEU A 113 3.93 8.22 -11.91
CA LEU A 113 4.88 8.54 -12.97
C LEU A 113 5.12 7.34 -13.89
N ILE A 114 5.33 6.15 -13.33
CA ILE A 114 5.53 4.90 -14.08
C ILE A 114 4.36 4.66 -15.04
N GLY A 115 3.13 4.63 -14.52
CA GLY A 115 1.97 4.36 -15.37
C GLY A 115 1.63 5.51 -16.30
N GLY A 116 1.92 6.77 -15.93
CA GLY A 116 1.78 7.92 -16.83
C GLY A 116 2.70 7.83 -18.06
N VAL A 117 3.95 7.41 -17.87
CA VAL A 117 4.90 7.17 -18.98
C VAL A 117 4.39 6.06 -19.89
N MET A 118 4.02 4.91 -19.32
CA MET A 118 3.52 3.76 -20.09
C MET A 118 2.21 4.06 -20.84
N ALA A 119 1.32 4.84 -20.24
CA ALA A 119 0.09 5.29 -20.90
C ALA A 119 0.41 6.20 -22.10
N GLY A 120 1.39 7.09 -21.97
CA GLY A 120 1.86 7.95 -23.05
C GLY A 120 2.49 7.15 -24.20
N GLU A 121 3.35 6.18 -23.90
CA GLU A 121 3.95 5.28 -24.89
C GLU A 121 2.88 4.47 -25.64
N THR A 122 1.91 3.92 -24.90
CA THR A 122 0.77 3.18 -25.48
C THR A 122 -0.09 4.10 -26.36
N ALA A 123 -0.32 5.35 -25.94
CA ALA A 123 -1.08 6.33 -26.73
C ALA A 123 -0.42 6.60 -28.09
N VAL A 124 0.91 6.76 -28.11
CA VAL A 124 1.67 6.97 -29.35
C VAL A 124 1.50 5.78 -30.29
N GLN A 125 1.66 4.55 -29.78
CA GLN A 125 1.49 3.34 -30.57
C GLN A 125 0.08 3.21 -31.16
N ALA A 126 -0.96 3.52 -30.38
CA ALA A 126 -2.35 3.50 -30.83
C ALA A 126 -2.62 4.53 -31.94
N ILE A 127 -2.04 5.74 -31.82
CA ILE A 127 -2.15 6.80 -32.83
C ILE A 127 -1.46 6.37 -34.13
N GLU A 128 -0.24 5.83 -34.06
CA GLU A 128 0.52 5.38 -35.23
C GLU A 128 -0.17 4.22 -35.97
N ALA A 129 -0.80 3.31 -35.23
CA ALA A 129 -1.59 2.22 -35.79
C ALA A 129 -2.99 2.65 -36.28
N ASN A 130 -3.45 3.86 -35.91
CA ASN A 130 -4.83 4.31 -36.07
C ASN A 130 -5.86 3.29 -35.51
N ASP A 131 -5.52 2.67 -34.38
CA ASP A 131 -6.36 1.69 -33.67
C ASP A 131 -6.42 2.09 -32.20
N PHE A 132 -7.62 2.46 -31.76
CA PHE A 132 -7.90 2.86 -30.37
C PHE A 132 -8.75 1.81 -29.64
N SER A 133 -8.83 0.59 -30.18
CA SER A 133 -9.58 -0.49 -29.55
C SER A 133 -8.96 -0.89 -28.21
N GLU A 134 -9.79 -1.44 -27.32
CA GLU A 134 -9.33 -2.03 -26.06
C GLU A 134 -8.21 -3.06 -26.29
N LYS A 135 -8.28 -3.83 -27.39
CA LYS A 135 -7.26 -4.80 -27.76
C LYS A 135 -5.91 -4.15 -28.05
N GLN A 136 -5.89 -3.04 -28.80
CA GLN A 136 -4.66 -2.30 -29.08
C GLN A 136 -4.07 -1.67 -27.81
N LEU A 137 -4.94 -1.14 -26.94
CA LEU A 137 -4.52 -0.52 -25.69
C LEU A 137 -4.13 -1.52 -24.59
N TRP A 138 -4.44 -2.81 -24.78
CA TRP A 138 -4.26 -3.86 -23.77
C TRP A 138 -2.81 -4.00 -23.29
N GLN A 139 -1.84 -3.64 -24.12
CA GLN A 139 -0.42 -3.67 -23.77
C GLN A 139 -0.12 -2.81 -22.53
N TYR A 140 -0.83 -1.70 -22.32
CA TYR A 140 -0.67 -0.88 -21.12
C TYR A 140 -0.99 -1.64 -19.83
N ASN A 141 -2.01 -2.51 -19.82
CA ASN A 141 -2.29 -3.37 -18.68
C ASN A 141 -1.10 -4.29 -18.39
N LEU A 142 -0.59 -4.94 -19.44
CA LEU A 142 0.51 -5.89 -19.32
C LEU A 142 1.78 -5.22 -18.78
N ASP A 143 2.13 -4.07 -19.34
CA ASP A 143 3.34 -3.34 -18.96
C ASP A 143 3.27 -2.84 -17.53
N PHE A 144 2.15 -2.21 -17.13
CA PHE A 144 1.99 -1.71 -15.77
C PHE A 144 1.95 -2.84 -14.74
N VAL A 145 1.21 -3.92 -15.03
CA VAL A 145 1.14 -5.08 -14.12
C VAL A 145 2.51 -5.73 -13.98
N ASN A 146 3.22 -5.95 -15.08
CA ASN A 146 4.54 -6.56 -15.05
C ASN A 146 5.56 -5.71 -14.27
N HIS A 147 5.53 -4.39 -14.47
CA HIS A 147 6.50 -3.47 -13.85
C HIS A 147 6.20 -3.18 -12.38
N TYR A 148 4.92 -3.02 -12.01
CA TYR A 148 4.52 -2.57 -10.67
C TYR A 148 3.31 -3.33 -10.10
N GLY A 149 2.25 -3.51 -10.90
CA GLY A 149 0.95 -3.96 -10.41
C GLY A 149 0.88 -5.42 -9.96
N ASN A 150 1.88 -6.25 -10.25
CA ASN A 150 1.84 -7.70 -10.01
C ASN A 150 1.84 -8.14 -8.55
N LYS A 151 2.15 -7.23 -7.62
CA LYS A 151 2.21 -7.51 -6.18
C LYS A 151 1.19 -6.73 -5.36
N THR A 152 0.52 -5.74 -5.94
CA THR A 152 -0.35 -4.81 -5.19
C THR A 152 -1.59 -5.49 -4.62
N ALA A 153 -2.17 -6.48 -5.31
CA ALA A 153 -3.29 -7.24 -4.77
C ALA A 153 -2.88 -8.09 -3.55
N GLY A 154 -1.71 -8.69 -3.58
CA GLY A 154 -1.14 -9.33 -2.39
C GLY A 154 -0.94 -8.33 -1.26
N LEU A 155 -0.34 -7.17 -1.55
CA LEU A 155 -0.15 -6.09 -0.58
C LEU A 155 -1.47 -5.57 0.00
N GLU A 156 -2.57 -5.54 -0.76
CA GLU A 156 -3.89 -5.18 -0.23
C GLU A 156 -4.35 -6.17 0.84
N VAL A 157 -4.22 -7.47 0.60
CA VAL A 157 -4.59 -8.48 1.61
C VAL A 157 -3.69 -8.37 2.83
N PHE A 158 -2.40 -8.10 2.63
CA PHE A 158 -1.48 -7.87 3.73
C PHE A 158 -1.85 -6.64 4.55
N ARG A 159 -2.16 -5.52 3.89
CA ARG A 159 -2.65 -4.29 4.52
C ARG A 159 -3.90 -4.57 5.37
N MET A 160 -4.88 -5.31 4.81
CA MET A 160 -6.11 -5.65 5.54
C MET A 160 -5.79 -6.38 6.85
N TYR A 161 -4.90 -7.37 6.82
CA TYR A 161 -4.44 -8.07 8.01
C TYR A 161 -3.72 -7.15 8.99
N LEU A 162 -2.77 -6.33 8.56
CA LEU A 162 -2.03 -5.41 9.44
C LEU A 162 -2.98 -4.45 10.18
N GLN A 163 -4.03 -3.99 9.50
CA GLN A 163 -5.04 -3.12 10.10
C GLN A 163 -5.93 -3.81 11.15
N THR A 164 -5.85 -5.13 11.31
CA THR A 164 -6.50 -5.86 12.41
C THR A 164 -5.67 -5.94 13.68
N LEU A 165 -4.36 -5.64 13.58
CA LEU A 165 -3.44 -5.79 14.70
C LEU A 165 -3.52 -4.62 15.67
N ASN A 166 -3.31 -4.92 16.95
CA ASN A 166 -3.13 -3.91 17.98
C ASN A 166 -1.65 -3.59 18.22
N ASN A 167 -1.37 -2.56 19.02
CA ASN A 167 -0.02 -2.09 19.31
C ASN A 167 0.88 -3.19 19.92
N ASP A 168 0.35 -4.05 20.80
CA ASP A 168 1.13 -5.15 21.38
C ASP A 168 1.57 -6.17 20.33
N GLN A 169 0.66 -6.54 19.41
CA GLN A 169 0.93 -7.46 18.32
C GLN A 169 1.93 -6.87 17.31
N ILE A 170 1.79 -5.59 16.97
CA ILE A 170 2.73 -4.87 16.08
C ILE A 170 4.12 -4.82 16.72
N ASN A 171 4.21 -4.37 17.97
CA ASN A 171 5.48 -4.29 18.72
C ASN A 171 6.17 -5.65 18.82
N TYR A 172 5.39 -6.68 19.10
CA TYR A 172 5.89 -8.05 19.15
C TYR A 172 6.38 -8.54 17.77
N GLY A 173 5.61 -8.27 16.71
CA GLY A 173 5.99 -8.53 15.32
C GLY A 173 7.35 -7.92 14.96
N MET A 174 7.48 -6.61 15.17
CA MET A 174 8.68 -5.84 14.85
C MET A 174 9.92 -6.31 15.62
N ARG A 175 9.79 -6.68 16.89
CA ARG A 175 10.93 -7.12 17.73
C ARG A 175 11.47 -8.50 17.38
N HIS A 176 10.61 -9.37 16.84
CA HIS A 176 10.92 -10.81 16.78
C HIS A 176 10.89 -11.41 15.37
N PHE A 177 10.30 -10.73 14.39
CA PHE A 177 10.01 -11.31 13.07
C PHE A 177 10.52 -10.51 11.88
N LEU A 178 10.90 -9.26 12.09
CA LEU A 178 11.27 -8.37 11.00
C LEU A 178 12.69 -7.86 11.24
N SER A 179 13.65 -8.47 10.55
CA SER A 179 14.85 -7.73 10.18
C SER A 179 14.47 -6.56 9.26
N SER A 180 15.33 -5.54 9.17
CA SER A 180 15.11 -4.41 8.27
C SER A 180 14.96 -4.85 6.79
N ASP A 181 15.67 -5.90 6.40
CA ASP A 181 15.61 -6.46 5.05
C ASP A 181 14.25 -7.14 4.80
N GLU A 182 13.80 -8.01 5.71
CA GLU A 182 12.49 -8.66 5.61
C GLU A 182 11.33 -7.65 5.60
N ALA A 183 11.42 -6.59 6.41
CA ALA A 183 10.43 -5.51 6.39
C ALA A 183 10.37 -4.79 5.03
N THR A 184 11.54 -4.57 4.42
CA THR A 184 11.66 -3.95 3.09
C THR A 184 11.07 -4.86 2.01
N GLU A 185 11.48 -6.13 1.97
CA GLU A 185 10.96 -7.15 1.05
C GLU A 185 9.42 -7.22 1.09
N ILE A 186 8.87 -7.35 2.31
CA ILE A 186 7.41 -7.41 2.50
C ILE A 186 6.71 -6.14 2.00
N SER A 187 7.29 -4.96 2.26
CA SER A 187 6.72 -3.69 1.79
C SER A 187 6.67 -3.57 0.26
N LEU A 188 7.61 -4.25 -0.42
CA LEU A 188 7.69 -4.38 -1.87
C LEU A 188 6.83 -5.54 -2.42
N GLY A 189 6.09 -6.23 -1.55
CA GLY A 189 5.23 -7.37 -1.89
C GLY A 189 6.01 -8.65 -2.19
N GLU A 190 7.27 -8.70 -1.78
CA GLU A 190 8.10 -9.89 -1.83
C GLU A 190 7.74 -10.81 -0.67
N MET A 191 7.80 -12.11 -0.94
CA MET A 191 7.50 -13.12 0.06
C MET A 191 8.80 -13.38 0.82
N PRO A 192 8.90 -13.00 2.11
CA PRO A 192 10.11 -13.25 2.87
C PRO A 192 10.34 -14.76 2.92
N HIS A 193 11.60 -15.16 2.80
CA HIS A 193 12.00 -16.54 3.07
C HIS A 193 11.80 -16.79 4.57
N LEU A 194 10.61 -17.25 4.98
CA LEU A 194 10.32 -17.70 6.34
C LEU A 194 11.09 -18.99 6.67
N SER A 195 12.42 -18.89 6.71
CA SER A 195 13.36 -19.97 7.01
C SER A 195 13.26 -20.46 8.47
N ALA A 196 12.41 -19.84 9.29
CA ALA A 196 12.29 -20.11 10.72
C ALA A 196 10.90 -20.63 11.17
N GLY A 197 10.08 -21.19 10.28
CA GLY A 197 8.70 -21.60 10.57
C GLY A 197 8.49 -22.43 11.85
N LYS A 198 9.44 -23.28 12.25
CA LYS A 198 9.32 -24.11 13.47
C LYS A 198 9.64 -23.37 14.79
N LYS A 199 10.53 -22.37 14.78
CA LYS A 199 10.85 -21.56 15.98
C LYS A 199 9.80 -20.47 16.20
N ILE A 200 9.35 -19.86 15.12
CA ILE A 200 8.32 -18.82 15.06
C ILE A 200 6.97 -19.33 15.62
N VAL A 201 6.53 -20.52 15.19
CA VAL A 201 5.27 -21.14 15.67
C VAL A 201 5.30 -21.39 17.19
N LYS A 202 6.45 -21.80 17.75
CA LYS A 202 6.57 -22.04 19.19
C LYS A 202 6.53 -20.73 19.99
N LEU A 203 7.13 -19.66 19.47
CA LEU A 203 7.16 -18.35 20.11
C LEU A 203 5.75 -17.71 20.19
N PHE A 204 4.99 -17.74 19.08
CA PHE A 204 3.62 -17.21 19.04
C PHE A 204 2.62 -18.01 19.88
N ARG A 205 2.85 -19.32 20.08
CA ARG A 205 2.03 -20.15 20.98
C ARG A 205 2.27 -19.83 22.46
N GLY A 206 3.46 -19.37 22.82
CA GLY A 206 3.83 -19.05 24.21
C GLY A 206 3.30 -17.71 24.73
N LEU A 207 2.83 -16.82 23.84
CA LEU A 207 2.46 -15.44 24.17
C LEU A 207 0.98 -15.11 24.00
N GLY A 208 0.12 -16.12 23.81
CA GLY A 208 -1.33 -15.92 23.66
C GLY A 208 -1.78 -15.33 22.31
N SER A 209 -0.86 -15.00 21.42
CA SER A 209 -1.11 -14.35 20.10
C SER A 209 -1.38 -15.33 18.94
N TYR A 210 -2.03 -16.47 19.22
CA TYR A 210 -2.29 -17.51 18.21
C TYR A 210 -3.09 -17.01 17.00
N ASN A 211 -4.06 -16.12 17.22
CA ASN A 211 -4.90 -15.55 16.17
C ASN A 211 -4.11 -14.63 15.22
N ALA A 212 -3.19 -13.82 15.75
CA ALA A 212 -2.34 -12.97 14.93
C ALA A 212 -1.45 -13.83 14.00
N PHE A 213 -0.80 -14.87 14.54
CA PHE A 213 0.03 -15.75 13.74
C PHE A 213 -0.74 -16.53 12.67
N SER A 214 -1.89 -17.12 13.03
CA SER A 214 -2.70 -17.85 12.05
C SER A 214 -3.25 -16.92 10.97
N GLY A 215 -3.55 -15.66 11.31
CA GLY A 215 -3.89 -14.59 10.37
C GLY A 215 -2.75 -14.27 9.41
N LEU A 216 -1.51 -14.16 9.89
CA LEU A 216 -0.35 -13.92 9.04
C LEU A 216 -0.13 -15.06 8.04
N VAL A 217 -0.17 -16.32 8.50
CA VAL A 217 0.01 -17.50 7.62
C VAL A 217 -1.05 -17.55 6.53
N PHE A 218 -2.31 -17.31 6.89
CA PHE A 218 -3.40 -17.24 5.92
C PHE A 218 -3.18 -16.13 4.91
N THR A 219 -2.83 -14.94 5.39
CA THR A 219 -2.57 -13.76 4.57
C THR A 219 -1.46 -14.02 3.56
N MET A 220 -0.33 -14.58 4.01
CA MET A 220 0.78 -14.98 3.13
C MET A 220 0.35 -15.98 2.04
N ALA A 221 -0.55 -16.91 2.36
CA ALA A 221 -1.08 -17.85 1.37
C ALA A 221 -2.01 -17.19 0.33
N ARG A 222 -2.77 -16.16 0.71
CA ARG A 222 -3.60 -15.37 -0.23
C ARG A 222 -2.74 -14.42 -1.07
N MET A 223 -1.72 -13.79 -0.47
CA MET A 223 -0.73 -12.97 -1.18
C MET A 223 -0.07 -13.75 -2.30
N ARG A 224 0.44 -14.96 -2.02
CA ARG A 224 1.06 -15.81 -3.03
C ARG A 224 0.11 -16.10 -4.19
N ALA A 225 -1.13 -16.50 -3.89
CA ALA A 225 -2.13 -16.81 -4.91
C ALA A 225 -2.48 -15.59 -5.78
N LEU A 226 -2.57 -14.39 -5.19
CA LEU A 226 -2.80 -13.15 -5.94
C LEU A 226 -1.58 -12.78 -6.79
N ASN A 227 -0.38 -12.84 -6.24
CA ASN A 227 0.84 -12.55 -6.99
C ASN A 227 0.97 -13.50 -8.20
N GLU A 228 0.68 -14.78 -8.04
CA GLU A 228 0.65 -15.76 -9.13
C GLU A 228 -0.42 -15.41 -10.20
N LEU A 229 -1.60 -14.95 -9.79
CA LEU A 229 -2.64 -14.51 -10.73
C LEU A 229 -2.22 -13.28 -11.53
N TYR A 230 -1.63 -12.27 -10.91
CA TYR A 230 -1.21 -11.06 -11.64
C TYR A 230 0.07 -11.28 -12.45
N GLN A 231 0.96 -12.21 -12.05
CA GLN A 231 2.06 -12.66 -12.93
C GLN A 231 1.54 -13.32 -14.21
N ASN A 232 0.34 -13.92 -14.15
CA ASN A 232 -0.36 -14.49 -15.29
C ASN A 232 -1.54 -13.62 -15.72
N TYR A 233 -1.37 -12.29 -15.68
CA TYR A 233 -2.39 -11.35 -16.11
C TYR A 233 -2.86 -11.68 -17.55
N PRO A 234 -4.17 -11.57 -17.85
CA PRO A 234 -4.74 -11.90 -19.16
C PRO A 234 -4.00 -11.22 -20.31
N LYS A 235 -3.59 -12.00 -21.32
CA LYS A 235 -2.91 -11.46 -22.52
C LYS A 235 -3.88 -10.84 -23.51
N GLU A 236 -5.16 -11.22 -23.43
CA GLU A 236 -6.23 -10.72 -24.28
C GLU A 236 -7.46 -10.33 -23.46
N PRO A 237 -8.25 -9.33 -23.91
CA PRO A 237 -9.46 -8.89 -23.21
C PRO A 237 -10.46 -10.03 -22.92
N ALA A 238 -10.58 -11.00 -23.83
CA ALA A 238 -11.53 -12.12 -23.69
C ALA A 238 -11.25 -13.03 -22.49
N GLN A 239 -10.05 -12.99 -21.92
CA GLN A 239 -9.65 -13.78 -20.75
C GLN A 239 -9.89 -13.04 -19.43
N PHE A 240 -10.21 -11.73 -19.48
CA PHE A 240 -10.25 -10.85 -18.33
C PHE A 240 -11.29 -11.26 -17.28
N ASP A 241 -12.53 -11.52 -17.68
CA ASP A 241 -13.62 -11.80 -16.74
C ASP A 241 -13.36 -13.05 -15.90
N ALA A 242 -12.85 -14.11 -16.52
CA ALA A 242 -12.51 -15.35 -15.84
C ALA A 242 -11.36 -15.16 -14.85
N TRP A 243 -10.33 -14.40 -15.22
CA TRP A 243 -9.23 -14.04 -14.34
C TRP A 243 -9.71 -13.17 -13.17
N LYS A 244 -10.53 -12.15 -13.45
CA LYS A 244 -11.08 -11.22 -12.48
C LYS A 244 -11.93 -11.93 -11.43
N ALA A 245 -12.75 -12.90 -11.83
CA ALA A 245 -13.54 -13.71 -10.90
C ALA A 245 -12.66 -14.44 -9.86
N ASN A 246 -11.47 -14.91 -10.26
CA ASN A 246 -10.52 -15.53 -9.33
C ASN A 246 -9.88 -14.52 -8.38
N VAL A 247 -9.50 -13.34 -8.87
CA VAL A 247 -8.98 -12.23 -8.06
C VAL A 247 -10.02 -11.82 -7.01
N ASP A 248 -11.25 -11.56 -7.44
CA ASP A 248 -12.34 -11.13 -6.57
C ASP A 248 -12.68 -12.19 -5.50
N SER A 249 -12.65 -13.48 -5.87
CA SER A 249 -12.85 -14.59 -4.93
C SER A 249 -11.78 -14.62 -3.83
N ILE A 250 -10.51 -14.44 -4.18
CA ILE A 250 -9.42 -14.46 -3.20
C ILE A 250 -9.46 -13.21 -2.31
N LEU A 251 -9.73 -12.03 -2.89
CA LEU A 251 -9.86 -10.79 -2.12
C LEU A 251 -11.07 -10.84 -1.17
N ALA A 252 -12.18 -11.46 -1.58
CA ALA A 252 -13.34 -11.67 -0.71
C ALA A 252 -12.99 -12.54 0.51
N GLN A 253 -12.19 -13.59 0.33
CA GLN A 253 -11.68 -14.40 1.45
C GLN A 253 -10.78 -13.59 2.40
N GLY A 254 -9.97 -12.68 1.85
CA GLY A 254 -9.14 -11.76 2.65
C GLY A 254 -9.99 -10.77 3.47
N ARG A 255 -11.08 -10.26 2.91
CA ARG A 255 -12.02 -9.33 3.58
C ARG A 255 -12.89 -9.99 4.65
N ALA A 256 -13.19 -11.27 4.50
CA ALA A 256 -14.09 -12.00 5.40
C ALA A 256 -13.43 -12.46 6.71
N ARG A 257 -12.12 -12.24 6.87
CA ARG A 257 -11.33 -12.67 8.01
C ARG A 257 -10.99 -11.51 8.92
#